data_AF-A0A952PIT0-F1
#
_entry.id   AF-A0A952PIT0-F1
#
_cell.length_a   1.000
_cell.length_b   1.000
_cell.length_c   1.000
_cell.angle_alpha   90.00
_cell.angle_beta   90.00
_cell.angle_gamma   90.00
#
_symmetry.space_group_name_H-M   'P 1'
#
loop_
_entity.id
_entity.type
_entity.pdbx_description
1 polymer ?
#
loop_
_entity_poly.entity_id
_entity_poly.type
_entity_poly.pdbx_seq_one_letter_code
_entity_poly.pdbx_strand_id
1 'polypeptide(L)'
;MTDELMRSDAPRSYQARFYRPNSGDFEVVSLRVEGHTLVTATINGDQNYELSDLNLELTGQEGDKIRLTHVPTGTSILCTDKHLLVDLQQHGGHGEIGRVAKKAHRELGSLPFRNAAIIWGIVGTIVATIAGLIFGYDPLVNLAMKNIPPSAEESIGKMYADDEKLDQKSEEWKRVDRIGKKLVSKLKNNPYKFRFYIEDKDEINAYAVPGGTIVVLSKLVKDAKSDDEIACVMGHEIGHVIHRDTLRRLMHTGGLGLTLAIISGGMISNEQIKAFIPALQKLESLNFSRTQEAAADKTGIRLTVLSGYDGAAMIEFFQRLEKDRPQILKDALAIMSDHPMSEDRIKMIRVENAKAKALMKQGKDPDLD
;
A
#
# COMPACT_ATOMS: atom_id res chain seq x y z
N MET A 1 -23.76 -26.51 6.50
CA MET A 1 -24.07 -27.13 7.80
C MET A 1 -25.57 -27.00 8.00
N THR A 2 -26.34 -27.74 7.20
CA THR A 2 -26.92 -29.07 7.54
C THR A 2 -27.93 -28.96 8.67
N ASP A 3 -29.19 -29.05 8.25
CA ASP A 3 -30.48 -29.12 8.96
C ASP A 3 -30.60 -30.37 9.86
N GLU A 4 -29.50 -30.79 10.48
CA GLU A 4 -29.33 -32.12 11.09
C GLU A 4 -29.14 -32.04 12.62
N LEU A 5 -29.68 -30.98 13.24
CA LEU A 5 -29.76 -30.82 14.71
C LEU A 5 -31.22 -30.77 15.23
N MET A 6 -32.18 -31.16 14.39
CA MET A 6 -33.62 -31.18 14.71
C MET A 6 -34.15 -32.57 15.10
N ARG A 7 -33.37 -33.38 15.83
CA ARG A 7 -33.86 -34.58 16.54
C ARG A 7 -33.06 -34.84 17.80
N SER A 8 -33.36 -34.07 18.83
CA SER A 8 -33.03 -34.37 20.22
C SER A 8 -34.35 -34.23 20.96
N ASP A 9 -34.99 -35.35 21.31
CA ASP A 9 -36.22 -35.39 22.13
C ASP A 9 -35.99 -34.96 23.60
N ALA A 10 -34.78 -34.49 23.94
CA ALA A 10 -34.51 -33.86 25.22
C ALA A 10 -34.97 -32.39 25.20
N PRO A 11 -35.78 -31.94 26.18
CA PRO A 11 -36.25 -30.56 26.25
C PRO A 11 -35.05 -29.61 26.41
N ARG A 12 -34.98 -28.60 25.53
CA ARG A 12 -33.92 -27.58 25.58
C ARG A 12 -34.10 -26.73 26.84
N SER A 13 -33.00 -26.52 27.55
CA SER A 13 -32.97 -25.69 28.75
C SER A 13 -32.40 -24.30 28.46
N TYR A 14 -33.11 -23.25 28.88
CA TYR A 14 -32.73 -21.85 28.68
C TYR A 14 -32.40 -21.19 30.03
N GLN A 15 -31.41 -20.30 30.07
CA GLN A 15 -31.16 -19.50 31.27
C GLN A 15 -32.06 -18.25 31.27
N ALA A 16 -32.68 -17.95 32.40
CA ALA A 16 -33.56 -16.80 32.55
C ALA A 16 -33.44 -16.17 33.94
N ARG A 17 -33.87 -14.91 34.04
CA ARG A 17 -34.00 -14.20 35.32
C ARG A 17 -35.45 -14.21 35.76
N PHE A 18 -35.70 -14.76 36.93
CA PHE A 18 -37.01 -14.87 37.55
C PHE A 18 -37.18 -13.75 38.58
N TYR A 19 -38.20 -12.92 38.40
CA TYR A 19 -38.51 -11.79 39.28
C TYR A 19 -39.78 -12.07 40.06
N ARG A 20 -39.70 -12.00 41.39
CA ARG A 20 -40.87 -12.10 42.25
C ARG A 20 -41.64 -10.78 42.26
N PRO A 21 -42.97 -10.82 42.38
CA PRO A 21 -43.77 -9.61 42.52
C PRO A 21 -43.28 -8.78 43.71
N ASN A 22 -43.08 -7.48 43.51
CA ASN A 22 -42.78 -6.49 44.55
C ASN A 22 -41.44 -6.62 45.30
N SER A 23 -40.53 -7.54 44.94
CA SER A 23 -39.24 -7.68 45.64
C SER A 23 -38.07 -6.98 44.95
N GLY A 24 -38.17 -6.63 43.67
CA GLY A 24 -37.05 -6.06 42.87
C GLY A 24 -35.89 -7.03 42.61
N ASP A 25 -35.71 -8.03 43.47
CA ASP A 25 -34.71 -9.09 43.38
C ASP A 25 -35.05 -10.12 42.29
N PHE A 26 -34.00 -10.71 41.70
CA PHE A 26 -34.11 -11.79 40.72
C PHE A 26 -33.30 -13.02 41.11
N GLU A 27 -33.78 -14.19 40.69
CA GLU A 27 -33.07 -15.47 40.74
C GLU A 27 -32.74 -15.92 39.31
N VAL A 28 -31.56 -16.51 39.10
CA VAL A 28 -31.22 -17.12 37.81
C VAL A 28 -31.78 -18.54 37.80
N VAL A 29 -32.66 -18.81 36.84
CA VAL A 29 -33.40 -20.08 36.74
C VAL A 29 -33.17 -20.73 35.38
N SER A 30 -33.32 -22.05 35.33
CA SER A 30 -33.35 -22.78 34.06
C SER A 30 -34.79 -23.01 33.63
N LEU A 31 -35.13 -22.61 32.41
CA LEU A 31 -36.45 -22.78 31.80
C LEU A 31 -36.44 -23.99 30.85
N ARG A 32 -37.50 -24.78 30.90
CA ARG A 32 -37.81 -25.81 29.90
C ARG A 32 -39.28 -25.70 29.52
N VAL A 33 -39.59 -25.93 28.25
CA VAL A 33 -40.99 -26.01 27.78
C VAL A 33 -41.32 -27.49 27.62
N GLU A 34 -42.31 -27.98 28.37
CA GLU A 34 -42.73 -29.37 28.37
C GLU A 34 -44.24 -29.44 28.11
N GLY A 35 -44.66 -29.94 26.95
CA GLY A 35 -46.10 -29.95 26.59
C GLY A 35 -46.68 -28.53 26.55
N HIS A 36 -47.68 -28.24 27.39
CA HIS A 36 -48.29 -26.89 27.48
C HIS A 36 -47.87 -26.14 28.76
N THR A 37 -46.77 -26.55 29.39
CA THR A 37 -46.26 -25.90 30.59
C THR A 37 -44.83 -25.39 30.39
N LEU A 38 -44.54 -24.25 31.00
CA LEU A 38 -43.21 -23.73 31.21
C LEU A 38 -42.74 -24.14 32.61
N VAL A 39 -41.67 -24.93 32.66
CA VAL A 39 -41.04 -25.40 33.89
C VAL A 39 -39.85 -24.51 34.20
N THR A 40 -39.82 -23.92 35.39
CA THR A 40 -38.67 -23.17 35.90
C THR A 40 -38.01 -23.95 37.03
N ALA A 41 -36.77 -24.40 36.82
CA ALA A 41 -35.99 -25.04 37.86
C ALA A 41 -35.31 -23.98 38.74
N THR A 42 -35.72 -23.93 40.02
CA THR A 42 -35.19 -23.00 41.03
C THR A 42 -34.52 -23.77 42.18
N ILE A 43 -33.74 -23.08 43.01
CA ILE A 43 -33.09 -23.70 44.18
C ILE A 43 -34.13 -24.23 45.19
N ASN A 44 -35.36 -23.70 45.16
CA ASN A 44 -36.46 -24.05 46.06
C ASN A 44 -37.45 -25.07 45.46
N GLY A 45 -37.09 -25.71 44.34
CA GLY A 45 -37.93 -26.67 43.62
C GLY A 45 -38.45 -26.14 42.29
N ASP A 46 -38.93 -27.05 41.45
CA ASP A 46 -39.46 -26.70 40.13
C ASP A 46 -40.84 -26.01 40.27
N GLN A 47 -41.02 -24.93 39.51
CA GLN A 47 -42.32 -24.27 39.39
C GLN A 47 -42.85 -24.41 37.96
N ASN A 48 -44.13 -24.71 37.84
CA ASN A 48 -44.80 -24.98 36.58
C ASN A 48 -45.82 -23.87 36.30
N TYR A 49 -45.74 -23.31 35.09
CA TYR A 49 -46.64 -22.26 34.60
C TYR A 49 -47.35 -22.74 33.35
N GLU A 50 -48.68 -22.66 33.31
CA GLU A 50 -49.42 -22.98 32.08
C GLU A 50 -49.16 -21.90 31.01
N LEU A 51 -48.92 -22.35 29.77
CA LEU A 51 -48.71 -21.43 28.65
C LEU A 51 -49.96 -20.59 28.33
N SER A 52 -51.16 -20.95 28.80
CA SER A 52 -52.35 -20.10 28.67
C SER A 52 -52.34 -18.89 29.61
N ASP A 53 -51.63 -18.99 30.72
CA ASP A 53 -51.63 -17.98 31.79
C ASP A 53 -50.42 -17.04 31.72
N LEU A 54 -49.62 -17.16 30.66
CA LEU A 54 -48.44 -16.36 30.41
C LEU A 54 -48.72 -15.33 29.31
N ASN A 55 -48.27 -14.09 29.52
CA ASN A 55 -48.21 -13.07 28.48
C ASN A 55 -46.77 -12.92 27.99
N LEU A 56 -46.57 -12.86 26.66
CA LEU A 56 -45.26 -12.71 26.04
C LEU A 56 -45.08 -11.30 25.48
N GLU A 57 -44.04 -10.62 25.93
CA GLU A 57 -43.66 -9.29 25.44
C GLU A 57 -42.19 -9.27 25.00
N LEU A 58 -41.90 -8.51 23.94
CA LEU A 58 -40.52 -8.24 23.53
C LEU A 58 -40.01 -6.99 24.26
N THR A 59 -38.94 -7.14 25.02
CA THR A 59 -38.29 -6.03 25.72
C THR A 59 -37.13 -5.49 24.89
N GLY A 60 -37.04 -4.15 24.82
CA GLY A 60 -36.04 -3.43 24.01
C GLY A 60 -34.78 -2.98 24.76
N GLN A 61 -34.60 -3.36 26.02
CA GLN A 61 -33.39 -3.01 26.78
C GLN A 61 -32.33 -4.11 26.67
N GLU A 62 -31.07 -3.68 26.48
CA GLU A 62 -29.92 -4.54 26.18
C GLU A 62 -29.84 -5.78 27.08
N GLY A 63 -29.89 -6.95 26.43
CA GLY A 63 -29.73 -8.26 27.09
C GLY A 63 -31.02 -9.08 27.06
N ASP A 64 -32.12 -8.58 27.62
CA ASP A 64 -33.36 -9.35 27.76
C ASP A 64 -34.27 -9.11 26.56
N LYS A 65 -34.45 -10.13 25.73
CA LYS A 65 -35.22 -10.02 24.48
C LYS A 65 -36.66 -10.49 24.66
N ILE A 66 -36.93 -11.34 25.64
CA ILE A 66 -38.21 -12.00 25.84
C ILE A 66 -38.61 -11.84 27.31
N ARG A 67 -39.77 -11.23 27.56
CA ARG A 67 -40.42 -11.18 28.87
C ARG A 67 -41.66 -12.05 28.84
N LEU A 68 -41.73 -12.99 29.78
CA LEU A 68 -42.91 -13.78 30.07
C LEU A 68 -43.50 -13.33 31.40
N THR A 69 -44.76 -12.93 31.43
CA THR A 69 -45.44 -12.47 32.64
C THR A 69 -46.57 -13.43 32.98
N HIS A 70 -46.53 -14.04 34.16
CA HIS A 70 -47.62 -14.88 34.64
C HIS A 70 -48.76 -13.99 35.14
N VAL A 71 -49.90 -14.03 34.46
CA VAL A 71 -51.03 -13.12 34.67
C VAL A 71 -51.62 -13.22 36.08
N PRO A 72 -51.84 -14.43 36.66
CA PRO A 72 -52.44 -14.55 37.99
C PRO A 72 -51.56 -14.00 39.13
N THR A 73 -50.23 -14.12 39.02
CA THR A 73 -49.31 -13.77 40.12
C THR A 73 -48.53 -12.48 39.87
N GLY A 74 -48.47 -11.99 38.63
CA GLY A 74 -47.62 -10.87 38.23
C GLY A 74 -46.12 -11.20 38.18
N THR A 75 -45.76 -12.49 38.26
CA THR A 75 -44.36 -12.95 38.19
C THR A 75 -43.80 -12.70 36.80
N SER A 76 -42.58 -12.15 36.70
CA SER A 76 -41.92 -11.89 35.41
C SER A 76 -40.68 -12.78 35.22
N ILE A 77 -40.55 -13.36 34.04
CA ILE A 77 -39.42 -14.19 33.63
C ILE A 77 -38.79 -13.55 32.40
N LEU A 78 -37.50 -13.23 32.48
CA LEU A 78 -36.74 -12.56 31.42
C LEU A 78 -35.72 -13.54 30.83
N CYS A 79 -35.86 -13.83 29.54
CA CYS A 79 -34.95 -14.70 28.81
C CYS A 79 -34.31 -13.96 27.64
N THR A 80 -33.03 -14.25 27.42
CA THR A 80 -32.22 -13.65 26.35
C THR A 80 -32.15 -14.53 25.10
N ASP A 81 -32.46 -15.82 25.23
CA ASP A 81 -32.34 -16.81 24.18
C ASP A 81 -33.54 -16.80 23.23
N LYS A 82 -33.31 -16.42 21.98
CA LYS A 82 -34.32 -16.39 20.91
C LYS A 82 -34.89 -17.76 20.55
N HIS A 83 -34.20 -18.86 20.90
CA HIS A 83 -34.66 -20.22 20.63
C HIS A 83 -35.86 -20.61 21.50
N LEU A 84 -36.04 -19.96 22.65
CA LEU A 84 -37.25 -20.09 23.47
C LEU A 84 -38.52 -19.74 22.67
N LEU A 85 -38.46 -18.76 21.75
CA LEU A 85 -39.61 -18.41 20.89
C LEU A 85 -40.02 -19.53 19.94
N VAL A 86 -39.05 -20.35 19.50
CA VAL A 86 -39.31 -21.50 18.62
C VAL A 86 -40.04 -22.58 19.41
N ASP A 87 -39.56 -22.86 20.63
CA ASP A 87 -40.18 -23.88 21.48
C ASP A 87 -41.57 -23.45 21.95
N LEU A 88 -41.76 -22.18 22.34
CA LEU A 88 -43.07 -21.62 22.68
C LEU A 88 -44.04 -21.61 21.49
N GLN A 89 -43.54 -21.40 20.27
CA GLN A 89 -44.36 -21.51 19.06
C GLN A 89 -44.80 -22.96 18.79
N GLN A 90 -43.88 -23.92 18.95
CA GLN A 90 -44.17 -25.35 18.71
C GLN A 90 -45.16 -25.90 19.74
N HIS A 91 -44.97 -25.54 21.02
CA HIS A 91 -45.74 -26.07 22.14
C HIS A 91 -47.02 -25.28 22.44
N GLY A 92 -47.02 -23.96 22.21
CA GLY A 92 -48.20 -23.11 22.38
C GLY A 92 -49.21 -23.20 21.22
N GLY A 93 -48.85 -23.86 20.11
CA GLY A 93 -49.73 -24.13 18.98
C GLY A 93 -50.43 -22.88 18.41
N HIS A 94 -51.77 -22.94 18.31
CA HIS A 94 -52.61 -21.82 17.83
C HIS A 94 -53.04 -20.84 18.93
N GLY A 95 -52.62 -21.07 20.18
CA GLY A 95 -52.89 -20.18 21.30
C GLY A 95 -52.20 -18.82 21.15
N GLU A 96 -52.55 -17.89 22.05
CA GLU A 96 -52.05 -16.51 22.02
C GLU A 96 -50.52 -16.45 22.06
N ILE A 97 -49.88 -17.18 22.99
CA ILE A 97 -48.42 -17.28 23.05
C ILE A 97 -47.80 -17.82 21.77
N GLY A 98 -48.38 -18.87 21.18
CA GLY A 98 -47.84 -19.45 19.95
C GLY A 98 -47.85 -18.45 18.78
N ARG A 99 -48.91 -17.64 18.66
CA ARG A 99 -49.02 -16.59 17.63
C ARG A 99 -48.08 -15.42 17.90
N VAL A 100 -47.97 -14.96 19.14
CA VAL A 100 -47.09 -13.85 19.51
C VAL A 100 -45.62 -14.27 19.37
N ALA A 101 -45.25 -15.49 19.81
CA ALA A 101 -43.92 -16.05 19.65
C ALA A 101 -43.51 -16.17 18.17
N LYS A 102 -44.43 -16.62 17.29
CA LYS A 102 -44.21 -16.66 15.84
C LYS A 102 -43.95 -15.28 15.24
N LYS A 103 -44.72 -14.27 15.66
CA LYS A 103 -44.54 -12.88 15.22
C LYS A 103 -43.19 -12.33 15.70
N ALA A 104 -42.88 -12.52 16.98
CA ALA A 104 -41.65 -12.10 17.61
C ALA A 104 -40.39 -12.74 16.98
N HIS A 105 -40.44 -14.04 16.69
CA HIS A 105 -39.34 -14.76 16.04
C HIS A 105 -39.03 -14.18 14.65
N ARG A 106 -40.06 -13.77 13.91
CA ARG A 106 -39.92 -13.14 12.59
C ARG A 106 -39.29 -11.74 12.68
N GLU A 107 -39.69 -10.94 13.68
CA GLU A 107 -39.16 -9.59 13.91
C GLU A 107 -37.70 -9.61 14.38
N LEU A 108 -37.30 -10.58 15.21
CA LEU A 108 -35.93 -10.78 15.68
C LEU A 108 -34.98 -11.38 14.62
N GLY A 109 -35.52 -12.07 13.61
CA GLY A 109 -34.74 -12.78 12.58
C GLY A 109 -34.41 -11.96 11.33
N SER A 110 -35.16 -10.90 11.02
CA SER A 110 -34.96 -10.13 9.80
C SER A 110 -34.16 -8.85 10.05
N LEU A 111 -32.89 -8.81 9.62
CA LEU A 111 -32.29 -7.54 9.22
C LEU A 111 -33.09 -7.03 8.02
N PRO A 112 -33.75 -5.87 8.08
CA PRO A 112 -34.60 -5.42 6.97
C PRO A 112 -33.73 -5.27 5.72
N PHE A 113 -34.15 -5.89 4.61
CA PHE A 113 -33.44 -5.92 3.32
C PHE A 113 -32.88 -4.55 2.88
N ARG A 114 -33.57 -3.45 3.25
CA ARG A 114 -33.13 -2.06 3.04
C ARG A 114 -31.78 -1.75 3.69
N ASN A 115 -31.52 -2.24 4.90
CA ASN A 115 -30.25 -2.02 5.60
C ASN A 115 -29.12 -2.80 4.94
N ALA A 116 -29.39 -4.03 4.46
CA ALA A 116 -28.42 -4.81 3.71
C ALA A 116 -28.05 -4.13 2.38
N ALA A 117 -29.04 -3.61 1.64
CA ALA A 117 -28.79 -2.88 0.40
C ALA A 117 -27.96 -1.60 0.60
N ILE A 118 -28.23 -0.84 1.67
CA ILE A 118 -27.44 0.34 2.04
C ILE A 118 -25.99 -0.06 2.37
N ILE A 119 -25.81 -1.10 3.19
CA ILE A 119 -24.48 -1.61 3.57
C ILE A 119 -23.70 -2.06 2.32
N TRP A 120 -24.31 -2.84 1.44
CA TRP A 120 -23.68 -3.28 0.19
C TRP A 120 -23.38 -2.13 -0.76
N GLY A 121 -24.24 -1.10 -0.81
CA GLY A 121 -23.97 0.13 -1.58
C GLY A 121 -22.75 0.89 -1.05
N ILE A 122 -22.61 1.03 0.26
CA ILE A 122 -21.44 1.65 0.90
C ILE A 122 -20.18 0.84 0.62
N VAL A 123 -20.23 -0.49 0.84
CA VAL A 123 -19.11 -1.40 0.55
C VAL A 123 -18.70 -1.31 -0.92
N GLY A 124 -19.66 -1.36 -1.84
CA GLY A 124 -19.41 -1.21 -3.27
C GLY A 124 -18.76 0.11 -3.63
N THR A 125 -19.19 1.22 -3.00
CA THR A 125 -18.60 2.55 -3.22
C THR A 125 -17.17 2.63 -2.71
N ILE A 126 -16.89 2.08 -1.51
CA ILE A 126 -15.54 2.02 -0.95
C ILE A 126 -14.63 1.19 -1.85
N VAL A 127 -15.08 0.00 -2.28
CA VAL A 127 -14.30 -0.88 -3.18
C VAL A 127 -14.04 -0.18 -4.52
N ALA A 128 -15.05 0.45 -5.12
CA ALA A 128 -14.90 1.18 -6.39
C ALA A 128 -13.96 2.38 -6.25
N THR A 129 -14.01 3.09 -5.13
CA THR A 129 -13.13 4.23 -4.85
C THR A 129 -11.68 3.78 -4.68
N ILE A 130 -11.45 2.72 -3.89
CA ILE A 130 -10.11 2.14 -3.70
C ILE A 130 -9.57 1.61 -5.04
N ALA A 131 -10.39 0.89 -5.81
CA ALA A 131 -10.02 0.42 -7.14
C ALA A 131 -9.68 1.59 -8.07
N GLY A 132 -10.48 2.66 -8.06
CA GLY A 132 -10.21 3.87 -8.84
C GLY A 132 -8.91 4.55 -8.45
N LEU A 133 -8.58 4.59 -7.15
CA LEU A 133 -7.30 5.14 -6.67
C LEU A 133 -6.11 4.25 -7.07
N ILE A 134 -6.24 2.92 -6.99
CA ILE A 134 -5.17 1.98 -7.33
C ILE A 134 -4.93 1.97 -8.85
N PHE A 135 -6.00 1.77 -9.64
CA PHE A 135 -5.89 1.56 -11.08
C PHE A 135 -5.90 2.87 -11.89
N GLY A 136 -6.46 3.95 -11.34
CA GLY A 136 -6.55 5.24 -12.02
C GLY A 136 -5.30 6.11 -11.90
N TYR A 137 -4.42 5.85 -10.93
CA TYR A 137 -3.26 6.69 -10.67
C TYR A 137 -2.19 6.57 -11.77
N ASP A 138 -1.80 5.35 -12.15
CA ASP A 138 -0.79 5.11 -13.18
C ASP A 138 -1.17 5.70 -14.55
N PRO A 139 -2.40 5.51 -15.07
CA PRO A 139 -2.86 6.19 -16.28
C PRO A 139 -2.77 7.71 -16.19
N LEU A 140 -3.09 8.28 -15.02
CA LEU A 140 -3.05 9.73 -14.82
C LEU A 140 -1.60 10.25 -14.81
N VAL A 141 -0.68 9.55 -14.13
CA VAL A 141 0.76 9.85 -14.18
C VAL A 141 1.28 9.74 -15.61
N ASN A 142 0.94 8.67 -16.35
CA ASN A 142 1.34 8.49 -17.74
C ASN A 142 0.85 9.63 -18.65
N LEU A 143 -0.40 10.06 -18.45
CA LEU A 143 -0.96 11.20 -19.16
C LEU A 143 -0.22 12.49 -18.83
N ALA A 144 0.07 12.75 -17.55
CA ALA A 144 0.84 13.91 -17.13
C ALA A 144 2.25 13.90 -17.77
N MET A 145 2.97 12.78 -17.68
CA MET A 145 4.31 12.63 -18.25
C MET A 145 4.32 12.97 -19.75
N LYS A 146 3.33 12.52 -20.53
CA LYS A 146 3.25 12.82 -21.97
C LYS A 146 3.11 14.32 -22.27
N ASN A 147 2.53 15.10 -21.37
CA ASN A 147 2.23 16.52 -21.58
C ASN A 147 3.21 17.47 -20.89
N ILE A 148 4.05 16.99 -19.98
CA ILE A 148 5.06 17.82 -19.32
C ILE A 148 6.28 17.96 -20.23
N PRO A 149 6.62 19.18 -20.68
CA PRO A 149 7.82 19.39 -21.45
C PRO A 149 9.07 19.20 -20.58
N PRO A 150 10.18 18.65 -21.12
CA PRO A 150 11.44 18.47 -20.40
C PRO A 150 11.95 19.72 -19.66
N SER A 151 11.74 20.91 -20.24
CA SER A 151 12.14 22.18 -19.64
C SER A 151 11.39 22.51 -18.35
N ALA A 152 10.16 22.03 -18.16
CA ALA A 152 9.40 22.25 -16.94
C ALA A 152 9.98 21.47 -15.75
N GLU A 153 10.71 20.38 -16.00
CA GLU A 153 11.34 19.58 -14.96
C GLU A 153 12.57 20.27 -14.35
N GLU A 154 13.18 21.22 -15.06
CA GLU A 154 14.37 21.93 -14.58
C GLU A 154 14.10 22.70 -13.29
N SER A 155 12.86 23.09 -13.02
CA SER A 155 12.49 23.77 -11.76
C SER A 155 12.73 22.88 -10.54
N ILE A 156 12.47 21.57 -10.66
CA ILE A 156 12.75 20.59 -9.59
C ILE A 156 14.26 20.51 -9.36
N GLY A 157 15.05 20.40 -10.43
CA GLY A 157 16.51 20.37 -10.35
C GLY A 157 17.10 21.60 -9.64
N LYS A 158 16.58 22.80 -9.94
CA LYS A 158 16.98 24.06 -9.30
C LYS A 158 16.55 24.16 -7.83
N MET A 159 15.44 23.54 -7.45
CA MET A 159 15.02 23.44 -6.05
C MET A 159 15.91 22.48 -5.25
N TYR A 160 16.42 21.43 -5.89
CA TYR A 160 17.26 20.43 -5.24
C TYR A 160 18.68 20.94 -5.02
N ALA A 161 19.30 21.48 -6.06
CA ALA A 161 20.68 21.90 -6.04
C ALA A 161 20.82 23.39 -6.32
N ASP A 162 21.37 24.11 -5.34
CA ASP A 162 21.73 25.51 -5.45
C ASP A 162 23.09 25.61 -6.15
N ASP A 163 23.10 26.14 -7.38
CA ASP A 163 24.30 26.27 -8.22
C ASP A 163 25.40 27.09 -7.53
N GLU A 164 25.07 27.97 -6.59
CA GLU A 164 26.04 28.81 -5.87
C GLU A 164 26.85 28.04 -4.82
N LYS A 165 26.36 26.88 -4.35
CA LYS A 165 27.02 26.07 -3.32
C LYS A 165 27.93 24.98 -3.87
N LEU A 166 28.05 24.90 -5.19
CA LEU A 166 28.89 23.91 -5.86
C LEU A 166 30.39 24.26 -5.73
N ASP A 167 31.17 23.35 -5.15
CA ASP A 167 32.63 23.39 -5.29
C ASP A 167 33.05 22.85 -6.67
N GLN A 168 32.88 23.68 -7.69
CA GLN A 168 33.30 23.41 -9.07
C GLN A 168 34.83 23.44 -9.26
N LYS A 169 35.62 23.50 -8.18
CA LYS A 169 37.08 23.61 -8.25
C LYS A 169 37.80 22.32 -7.86
N SER A 170 37.13 21.42 -7.14
CA SER A 170 37.69 20.12 -6.75
C SER A 170 38.10 19.28 -7.96
N GLU A 171 39.17 18.51 -7.83
CA GLU A 171 39.64 17.61 -8.89
C GLU A 171 38.64 16.47 -9.14
N GLU A 172 37.96 16.04 -8.08
CA GLU A 172 36.84 15.10 -8.13
C GLU A 172 35.72 15.65 -9.02
N TRP A 173 35.32 16.91 -8.84
CA TRP A 173 34.25 17.50 -9.64
C TRP A 173 34.69 17.63 -11.11
N LYS A 174 35.90 18.10 -11.38
CA LYS A 174 36.42 18.18 -12.77
C LYS A 174 36.44 16.82 -13.45
N ARG A 175 36.78 15.76 -12.70
CA ARG A 175 36.77 14.37 -13.19
C ARG A 175 35.34 13.94 -13.56
N VAL A 176 34.38 14.12 -12.64
CA VAL A 176 32.96 13.80 -12.87
C VAL A 176 32.37 14.62 -14.01
N ASP A 177 32.59 15.93 -14.05
CA ASP A 177 32.09 16.84 -15.09
C ASP A 177 32.66 16.48 -16.47
N ARG A 178 33.95 16.15 -16.56
CA ARG A 178 34.58 15.69 -17.81
C ARG A 178 33.93 14.40 -18.32
N ILE A 179 33.77 13.41 -17.46
CA ILE A 179 33.15 12.12 -17.81
C ILE A 179 31.68 12.36 -18.24
N GLY A 180 30.91 13.07 -17.42
CA GLY A 180 29.52 13.39 -17.66
C GLY A 180 29.29 14.13 -18.97
N LYS A 181 30.06 15.18 -19.26
CA LYS A 181 30.00 15.91 -20.55
C LYS A 181 30.32 14.99 -21.73
N LYS A 182 31.28 14.08 -21.59
CA LYS A 182 31.62 13.12 -22.64
C LYS A 182 30.46 12.15 -22.89
N LEU A 183 29.77 11.69 -21.86
CA LEU A 183 28.56 10.85 -21.99
C LEU A 183 27.43 11.61 -22.65
N VAL A 184 27.08 12.79 -22.14
CA VAL A 184 26.01 13.64 -22.66
C VAL A 184 26.23 14.05 -24.11
N SER A 185 27.48 14.22 -24.54
CA SER A 185 27.82 14.51 -25.95
C SER A 185 27.41 13.42 -26.94
N LYS A 186 27.08 12.22 -26.45
CA LYS A 186 26.62 11.08 -27.26
C LYS A 186 25.10 10.93 -27.30
N LEU A 187 24.37 11.72 -26.52
CA LEU A 187 22.91 11.74 -26.60
C LEU A 187 22.44 12.43 -27.88
N LYS A 188 21.61 11.74 -28.66
CA LYS A 188 20.87 12.34 -29.77
C LYS A 188 19.63 13.05 -29.24
N ASN A 189 19.32 14.22 -29.80
CA ASN A 189 18.13 14.99 -29.46
C ASN A 189 17.98 15.22 -27.95
N ASN A 190 19.09 15.45 -27.25
CA ASN A 190 19.10 15.63 -25.80
C ASN A 190 18.16 16.79 -25.40
N PRO A 191 17.06 16.50 -24.66
CA PRO A 191 16.10 17.53 -24.29
C PRO A 191 16.45 18.24 -22.97
N TYR A 192 17.52 17.83 -22.29
CA TYR A 192 17.89 18.31 -20.96
C TYR A 192 19.25 19.02 -20.95
N LYS A 193 19.37 20.06 -20.12
CA LYS A 193 20.67 20.63 -19.77
C LYS A 193 21.24 19.87 -18.57
N PHE A 194 22.12 18.92 -18.84
CA PHE A 194 22.75 18.13 -17.77
C PHE A 194 23.69 18.96 -16.89
N ARG A 195 23.63 18.72 -15.58
CA ARG A 195 24.49 19.32 -14.55
C ARG A 195 24.94 18.22 -13.59
N PHE A 196 26.20 18.28 -13.18
CA PHE A 196 26.82 17.27 -12.32
C PHE A 196 27.26 17.90 -11.00
N TYR A 197 26.87 17.26 -9.90
CA TYR A 197 27.14 17.73 -8.54
C TYR A 197 27.91 16.64 -7.80
N ILE A 198 28.83 17.07 -6.93
CA ILE A 198 29.41 16.17 -5.93
C ILE A 198 28.82 16.55 -4.58
N GLU A 199 28.26 15.56 -3.91
CA GLU A 199 27.79 15.68 -2.53
C GLU A 199 28.76 14.93 -1.61
N ASP A 200 29.21 15.59 -0.55
CA ASP A 200 30.16 14.99 0.38
C ASP A 200 29.44 14.07 1.37
N LYS A 201 29.43 12.77 1.05
CA LYS A 201 28.83 11.70 1.86
C LYS A 201 29.73 10.47 1.83
N ASP A 202 29.82 9.79 2.97
CA ASP A 202 30.56 8.53 3.12
C ASP A 202 29.73 7.31 2.69
N GLU A 203 29.09 7.42 1.54
CA GLU A 203 28.28 6.36 0.93
C GLU A 203 28.62 6.23 -0.57
N ILE A 204 28.77 5.00 -1.06
CA ILE A 204 28.97 4.72 -2.48
C ILE A 204 27.61 4.81 -3.15
N ASN A 205 27.30 5.98 -3.73
CA ASN A 205 26.08 6.19 -4.51
C ASN A 205 26.22 7.28 -5.59
N ALA A 206 25.26 7.30 -6.50
CA ALA A 206 24.91 8.42 -7.35
C ALA A 206 23.40 8.35 -7.62
N TYR A 207 22.76 9.49 -7.87
CA TYR A 207 21.34 9.51 -8.18
C TYR A 207 20.98 10.66 -9.12
N ALA A 208 19.97 10.41 -9.95
CA ALA A 208 19.39 11.40 -10.83
C ALA A 208 18.25 12.20 -10.16
N VAL A 209 18.22 13.50 -10.45
CA VAL A 209 17.15 14.43 -10.08
C VAL A 209 16.43 14.85 -11.37
N PRO A 210 15.09 15.02 -11.36
CA PRO A 210 14.35 15.47 -12.54
C PRO A 210 14.94 16.74 -13.17
N GLY A 211 14.92 16.82 -14.50
CA GLY A 211 15.44 17.98 -15.23
C GLY A 211 16.96 18.00 -15.47
N GLY A 212 17.63 16.84 -15.41
CA GLY A 212 19.02 16.70 -15.86
C GLY A 212 20.11 16.92 -14.81
N THR A 213 19.75 17.01 -13.54
CA THR A 213 20.75 17.06 -12.46
C THR A 213 21.16 15.64 -12.07
N ILE A 214 22.45 15.36 -12.04
CA ILE A 214 23.01 14.09 -11.51
C ILE A 214 23.91 14.43 -10.33
N VAL A 215 23.65 13.77 -9.21
CA VAL A 215 24.44 13.92 -7.99
C VAL A 215 25.28 12.68 -7.79
N VAL A 216 26.57 12.87 -7.58
CA VAL A 216 27.54 11.80 -7.34
C VAL A 216 28.10 11.96 -5.94
N LEU A 217 28.06 10.91 -5.12
CA LEU A 217 28.59 10.98 -3.76
C LEU A 217 30.12 10.90 -3.77
N SER A 218 30.77 11.68 -2.90
CA SER A 218 32.23 11.82 -2.89
C SER A 218 32.95 10.48 -2.70
N LYS A 219 32.37 9.56 -1.91
CA LYS A 219 32.92 8.20 -1.73
C LYS A 219 32.92 7.38 -3.01
N LEU A 220 31.91 7.49 -3.89
CA LEU A 220 31.92 6.79 -5.18
C LEU A 220 33.16 7.18 -6.00
N VAL A 221 33.47 8.48 -6.07
CA VAL A 221 34.60 8.99 -6.85
C VAL A 221 35.94 8.52 -6.28
N LYS A 222 36.05 8.48 -4.95
CA LYS A 222 37.26 8.04 -4.22
C LYS A 222 37.50 6.53 -4.33
N ASP A 223 36.43 5.73 -4.28
CA ASP A 223 36.52 4.27 -4.23
C ASP A 223 36.51 3.61 -5.62
N ALA A 224 36.09 4.35 -6.66
CA ALA A 224 36.14 3.90 -8.05
C ALA A 224 37.59 3.63 -8.51
N LYS A 225 37.81 2.47 -9.13
CA LYS A 225 39.13 2.00 -9.61
C LYS A 225 39.50 2.54 -10.98
N SER A 226 38.53 3.04 -11.74
CA SER A 226 38.76 3.63 -13.06
C SER A 226 37.73 4.70 -13.41
N ASP A 227 38.00 5.49 -14.45
CA ASP A 227 37.01 6.38 -15.04
C ASP A 227 35.87 5.58 -15.71
N ASP A 228 36.10 4.32 -16.12
CA ASP A 228 35.08 3.45 -16.71
C ASP A 228 33.96 3.11 -15.72
N GLU A 229 34.30 2.82 -14.45
CA GLU A 229 33.31 2.54 -13.41
C GLU A 229 32.42 3.77 -13.15
N ILE A 230 33.03 4.95 -13.02
CA ILE A 230 32.28 6.22 -12.87
C ILE A 230 31.42 6.47 -14.10
N ALA A 231 31.96 6.26 -15.31
CA ALA A 231 31.24 6.45 -16.55
C ALA A 231 30.05 5.48 -16.70
N CYS A 232 30.16 4.26 -16.19
CA CYS A 232 29.06 3.29 -16.15
C CYS A 232 27.94 3.78 -15.22
N VAL A 233 28.28 4.15 -13.98
CA VAL A 233 27.28 4.63 -12.99
C VAL A 233 26.61 5.91 -13.49
N MET A 234 27.39 6.90 -13.94
CA MET A 234 26.84 8.14 -14.49
C MET A 234 26.01 7.88 -15.76
N GLY A 235 26.43 6.96 -16.63
CA GLY A 235 25.67 6.57 -17.81
C GLY A 235 24.30 6.01 -17.45
N HIS A 236 24.23 5.17 -16.41
CA HIS A 236 23.00 4.62 -15.87
C HIS A 236 22.07 5.74 -15.33
N GLU A 237 22.60 6.67 -14.52
CA GLU A 237 21.82 7.82 -14.02
C GLU A 237 21.31 8.74 -15.14
N ILE A 238 22.13 8.98 -16.19
CA ILE A 238 21.68 9.69 -17.39
C ILE A 238 20.50 8.93 -18.03
N GLY A 239 20.56 7.60 -18.08
CA GLY A 239 19.47 6.74 -18.55
C GLY A 239 18.17 7.02 -17.81
N HIS A 240 18.18 7.07 -16.48
CA HIS A 240 17.00 7.39 -15.67
C HIS A 240 16.43 8.78 -15.95
N VAL A 241 17.27 9.78 -16.20
CA VAL A 241 16.80 11.12 -16.62
C VAL A 241 16.12 11.04 -17.99
N ILE A 242 16.74 10.38 -18.96
CA ILE A 242 16.22 10.28 -20.34
C ILE A 242 14.88 9.53 -20.37
N HIS A 243 14.73 8.48 -19.56
CA HIS A 243 13.47 7.75 -19.41
C HIS A 243 12.47 8.42 -18.45
N ARG A 244 12.89 9.53 -17.80
CA ARG A 244 12.10 10.33 -16.87
C ARG A 244 11.59 9.53 -15.67
N ASP A 245 12.37 8.54 -15.25
CA ASP A 245 12.02 7.61 -14.17
C ASP A 245 11.94 8.31 -12.83
N THR A 246 12.85 9.26 -12.59
CA THR A 246 12.91 10.05 -11.36
C THR A 246 11.71 10.97 -11.22
N LEU A 247 11.26 11.61 -12.32
CA LEU A 247 10.05 12.43 -12.31
C LEU A 247 8.81 11.58 -12.02
N ARG A 248 8.67 10.45 -12.71
CA ARG A 248 7.58 9.50 -12.45
C ARG A 248 7.57 9.09 -10.98
N ARG A 249 8.73 8.71 -10.44
CA ARG A 249 8.86 8.30 -9.05
C ARG A 249 8.52 9.42 -8.08
N LEU A 250 8.93 10.65 -8.38
CA LEU A 250 8.57 11.83 -7.59
C LEU A 250 7.07 12.11 -7.60
N MET A 251 6.36 11.87 -8.71
CA MET A 251 4.90 11.95 -8.71
C MET A 251 4.25 10.88 -7.83
N HIS A 252 4.81 9.68 -7.74
CA HIS A 252 4.30 8.64 -6.83
C HIS A 252 4.58 8.94 -5.36
N THR A 253 5.74 9.52 -5.03
CA THR A 253 6.14 9.76 -3.64
C THR A 253 5.72 11.14 -3.12
N GLY A 254 5.85 12.18 -3.93
CA GLY A 254 5.50 13.57 -3.62
C GLY A 254 4.08 13.97 -4.03
N GLY A 255 3.36 13.11 -4.75
CA GLY A 255 2.00 13.32 -5.19
C GLY A 255 1.89 14.11 -6.50
N LEU A 256 1.13 13.58 -7.45
CA LEU A 256 0.99 14.14 -8.79
C LEU A 256 0.60 15.63 -8.79
N GLY A 257 -0.41 16.02 -8.02
CA GLY A 257 -0.91 17.39 -8.01
C GLY A 257 0.13 18.41 -7.54
N LEU A 258 0.91 18.07 -6.51
CA LEU A 258 1.96 18.93 -5.98
C LEU A 258 3.15 19.00 -6.93
N THR A 259 3.60 17.87 -7.49
CA THR A 259 4.64 17.86 -8.52
C THR A 259 4.24 18.71 -9.72
N LEU A 260 2.99 18.60 -10.20
CA LEU A 260 2.47 19.42 -11.30
C LEU A 260 2.47 20.91 -10.97
N ALA A 261 2.02 21.29 -9.77
CA ALA A 261 2.05 22.68 -9.34
C ALA A 261 3.48 23.24 -9.33
N ILE A 262 4.47 22.45 -8.89
CA ILE A 262 5.88 22.88 -8.82
C ILE A 262 6.45 23.12 -10.21
N ILE A 263 6.28 22.16 -11.12
CA ILE A 263 6.83 22.26 -12.46
C ILE A 263 6.13 23.30 -13.32
N SER A 264 4.86 23.60 -13.04
CA SER A 264 4.12 24.66 -13.75
C SER A 264 4.35 26.06 -13.18
N GLY A 265 5.12 26.20 -12.09
CA GLY A 265 5.27 27.49 -11.38
C GLY A 265 3.96 27.98 -10.76
N GLY A 266 3.07 27.05 -10.38
CA GLY A 266 1.82 27.38 -9.71
C GLY A 266 2.03 28.03 -8.34
N MET A 267 0.99 28.66 -7.80
CA MET A 267 1.04 29.18 -6.43
C MET A 267 1.05 28.02 -5.45
N ILE A 268 2.14 27.88 -4.69
CA ILE A 268 2.34 26.82 -3.71
C ILE A 268 2.59 27.49 -2.36
N SER A 269 1.91 27.03 -1.32
CA SER A 269 2.13 27.56 0.03
C SER A 269 3.46 27.10 0.60
N ASN A 270 3.99 27.83 1.58
CA ASN A 270 5.23 27.43 2.27
C ASN A 270 5.09 26.05 2.93
N GLU A 271 3.90 25.71 3.44
CA GLU A 271 3.59 24.39 4.01
C GLU A 271 3.67 23.29 2.95
N GLN A 272 3.16 23.54 1.74
CA GLN A 272 3.22 22.59 0.63
C GLN A 272 4.67 22.37 0.16
N ILE A 273 5.49 23.43 0.10
CA ILE A 273 6.93 23.30 -0.19
C ILE A 273 7.60 22.44 0.89
N LYS A 274 7.34 22.72 2.18
CA LYS A 274 7.89 21.92 3.29
C LYS A 274 7.47 20.45 3.22
N ALA A 275 6.22 20.18 2.84
CA ALA A 275 5.72 18.82 2.65
C ALA A 275 6.37 18.11 1.44
N PHE A 276 6.91 18.84 0.48
CA PHE A 276 7.60 18.29 -0.68
C PHE A 276 9.07 17.93 -0.42
N ILE A 277 9.73 18.61 0.52
CA ILE A 277 11.15 18.38 0.86
C ILE A 277 11.46 16.89 1.13
N PRO A 278 10.68 16.15 1.93
CA PRO A 278 10.93 14.73 2.14
C PRO A 278 10.88 13.89 0.86
N ALA A 279 10.01 14.26 -0.09
CA ALA A 279 9.92 13.58 -1.38
C ALA A 279 11.17 13.82 -2.25
N LEU A 280 11.74 15.03 -2.19
CA LEU A 280 13.02 15.36 -2.82
C LEU A 280 14.18 14.60 -2.18
N GLN A 281 14.26 14.56 -0.85
CA GLN A 281 15.30 13.81 -0.13
C GLN A 281 15.24 12.30 -0.43
N LYS A 282 14.04 11.78 -0.70
CA LYS A 282 13.87 10.38 -1.10
C LYS A 282 14.46 10.05 -2.47
N LEU A 283 14.80 11.05 -3.29
CA LEU A 283 15.48 10.82 -4.58
C LEU A 283 16.85 10.13 -4.39
N GLU A 284 17.47 10.29 -3.22
CA GLU A 284 18.75 9.65 -2.87
C GLU A 284 18.65 8.13 -2.69
N SER A 285 17.43 7.59 -2.51
CA SER A 285 17.18 6.17 -2.20
C SER A 285 15.98 5.61 -2.98
N LEU A 286 16.04 5.74 -4.31
CA LEU A 286 14.96 5.30 -5.20
C LEU A 286 15.19 3.88 -5.70
N ASN A 287 14.16 3.07 -5.55
CA ASN A 287 14.07 1.77 -6.22
C ASN A 287 13.25 1.92 -7.50
N PHE A 288 13.78 1.53 -8.65
CA PHE A 288 13.01 1.51 -9.88
C PHE A 288 12.50 0.10 -10.23
N SER A 289 11.51 0.03 -11.11
CA SER A 289 11.04 -1.27 -11.62
C SER A 289 12.12 -1.93 -12.47
N ARG A 290 12.08 -3.27 -12.59
CA ARG A 290 13.05 -4.03 -13.40
C ARG A 290 13.13 -3.55 -14.85
N THR A 291 12.00 -3.11 -15.42
CA THR A 291 11.93 -2.56 -16.78
C THR A 291 12.62 -1.21 -16.90
N GLN A 292 12.53 -0.37 -15.86
CA GLN A 292 13.22 0.93 -15.81
C GLN A 292 14.72 0.73 -15.68
N GLU A 293 15.17 -0.11 -14.74
CA GLU A 293 16.58 -0.48 -14.57
C GLU A 293 17.20 -1.00 -15.87
N ALA A 294 16.51 -1.89 -16.58
CA ALA A 294 17.00 -2.44 -17.85
C ALA A 294 17.07 -1.38 -18.97
N ALA A 295 16.12 -0.44 -19.01
CA ALA A 295 16.14 0.66 -19.98
C ALA A 295 17.27 1.66 -19.69
N ALA A 296 17.48 1.98 -18.41
CA ALA A 296 18.57 2.83 -17.93
C ALA A 296 19.93 2.19 -18.23
N ASP A 297 20.13 0.91 -17.90
CA ASP A 297 21.35 0.16 -18.23
C ASP A 297 21.63 0.16 -19.73
N LYS A 298 20.63 -0.15 -20.57
CA LYS A 298 20.82 -0.20 -22.02
C LYS A 298 21.28 1.15 -22.56
N THR A 299 20.67 2.23 -22.07
CA THR A 299 21.03 3.60 -22.48
C THR A 299 22.42 3.97 -21.95
N GLY A 300 22.67 3.71 -20.68
CA GLY A 300 23.94 4.02 -20.02
C GLY A 300 25.12 3.31 -20.67
N ILE A 301 25.03 2.00 -20.88
CA ILE A 301 26.09 1.21 -21.50
C ILE A 301 26.40 1.70 -22.92
N ARG A 302 25.38 2.07 -23.71
CA ARG A 302 25.60 2.69 -25.03
C ARG A 302 26.39 3.97 -24.93
N LEU A 303 25.98 4.89 -24.05
CA LEU A 303 26.67 6.17 -23.85
C LEU A 303 28.11 5.95 -23.39
N THR A 304 28.31 5.09 -22.39
CA THR A 304 29.63 4.71 -21.86
C THR A 304 30.55 4.24 -22.98
N VAL A 305 30.10 3.27 -23.78
CA VAL A 305 30.88 2.70 -24.88
C VAL A 305 31.16 3.74 -25.95
N LEU A 306 30.14 4.48 -26.41
CA LEU A 306 30.30 5.53 -27.43
C LEU A 306 31.22 6.67 -27.00
N SER A 307 31.31 6.93 -25.71
CA SER A 307 32.25 7.86 -25.09
C SER A 307 33.65 7.26 -24.93
N GLY A 308 33.90 6.03 -25.38
CA GLY A 308 35.21 5.37 -25.38
C GLY A 308 35.59 4.77 -24.03
N TYR A 309 34.63 4.53 -23.14
CA TYR A 309 34.81 3.80 -21.89
C TYR A 309 34.40 2.32 -22.05
N ASP A 310 34.79 1.46 -21.12
CA ASP A 310 34.34 0.06 -21.12
C ASP A 310 33.06 -0.16 -20.32
N GLY A 311 31.96 -0.49 -20.99
CA GLY A 311 30.69 -0.85 -20.34
C GLY A 311 30.75 -2.13 -19.49
N ALA A 312 31.79 -2.96 -19.65
CA ALA A 312 31.99 -4.13 -18.77
C ALA A 312 32.34 -3.72 -17.32
N ALA A 313 32.88 -2.52 -17.13
CA ALA A 313 33.25 -2.00 -15.82
C ALA A 313 32.06 -1.89 -14.86
N MET A 314 30.83 -1.76 -15.37
CA MET A 314 29.61 -1.81 -14.56
C MET A 314 29.50 -3.15 -13.79
N ILE A 315 29.73 -4.26 -14.49
CA ILE A 315 29.61 -5.60 -13.90
C ILE A 315 30.73 -5.81 -12.87
N GLU A 316 31.95 -5.41 -13.23
CA GLU A 316 33.12 -5.52 -12.37
C GLU A 316 32.97 -4.69 -11.10
N PHE A 317 32.43 -3.47 -11.23
CA PHE A 317 32.11 -2.58 -10.11
C PHE A 317 31.15 -3.25 -9.12
N PHE A 318 29.99 -3.74 -9.57
CA PHE A 318 29.02 -4.39 -8.68
C PHE A 318 29.54 -5.69 -8.06
N GLN A 319 30.25 -6.53 -8.82
CA GLN A 319 30.88 -7.75 -8.30
C GLN A 319 31.94 -7.43 -7.25
N ARG A 320 32.70 -6.36 -7.44
CA ARG A 320 33.69 -5.90 -6.46
C ARG A 320 33.02 -5.38 -5.19
N LEU A 321 31.97 -4.56 -5.30
CA LEU A 321 31.22 -4.10 -4.12
C LEU A 321 30.60 -5.28 -3.35
N GLU A 322 30.08 -6.29 -4.04
CA GLU A 322 29.54 -7.49 -3.39
C GLU A 322 30.63 -8.28 -2.64
N LYS A 323 31.82 -8.40 -3.25
CA LYS A 323 32.98 -9.04 -2.63
C LYS A 323 33.52 -8.27 -1.43
N ASP A 324 33.59 -6.94 -1.54
CA ASP A 324 34.13 -6.04 -0.51
C ASP A 324 33.09 -5.70 0.58
N ARG A 325 31.84 -6.16 0.42
CA ARG A 325 30.74 -5.94 1.36
C ARG A 325 31.04 -6.31 2.82
N PRO A 326 31.86 -7.33 3.15
CA PRO A 326 32.24 -7.59 4.54
C PRO A 326 33.19 -6.54 5.13
N GLN A 327 33.96 -5.84 4.29
CA GLN A 327 34.93 -4.79 4.68
C GLN A 327 34.30 -3.39 4.67
N ILE A 328 33.31 -3.16 3.81
CA ILE A 328 32.56 -1.91 3.73
C ILE A 328 31.34 -2.02 4.64
N LEU A 329 31.04 -0.99 5.44
CA LEU A 329 29.81 -0.98 6.23
C LEU A 329 28.62 -1.22 5.28
N LYS A 330 27.73 -2.18 5.60
CA LYS A 330 26.62 -2.57 4.71
C LYS A 330 25.76 -1.38 4.27
N ASP A 331 25.61 -0.39 5.14
CA ASP A 331 24.83 0.83 4.89
C ASP A 331 25.57 1.85 4.02
N ALA A 332 26.88 1.70 3.82
CA ALA A 332 27.70 2.56 2.96
C ALA A 332 27.65 2.16 1.47
N LEU A 333 26.89 1.12 1.11
CA LEU A 333 26.68 0.63 -0.27
C LEU A 333 25.25 0.90 -0.76
N ALA A 334 24.78 2.14 -0.64
CA ALA A 334 23.42 2.54 -1.03
C ALA A 334 23.09 2.14 -2.48
N ILE A 335 24.04 2.26 -3.41
CA ILE A 335 23.87 1.88 -4.82
C ILE A 335 23.42 0.43 -5.02
N MET A 336 23.84 -0.52 -4.16
CA MET A 336 23.42 -1.92 -4.25
C MET A 336 22.00 -2.16 -3.78
N SER A 337 21.48 -1.28 -2.91
CA SER A 337 20.11 -1.34 -2.40
C SER A 337 19.14 -0.65 -3.34
N ASP A 338 19.54 0.50 -3.87
CA ASP A 338 18.75 1.32 -4.78
C ASP A 338 18.66 0.70 -6.18
N HIS A 339 19.80 0.18 -6.66
CA HIS A 339 19.95 -0.42 -8.00
C HIS A 339 20.46 -1.86 -7.91
N PRO A 340 19.63 -2.82 -7.47
CA PRO A 340 20.05 -4.21 -7.34
C PRO A 340 20.45 -4.80 -8.71
N MET A 341 21.68 -5.30 -8.79
CA MET A 341 22.21 -5.98 -9.97
C MET A 341 21.70 -7.42 -10.03
N SER A 342 20.92 -7.76 -11.05
CA SER A 342 20.39 -9.11 -11.27
C SER A 342 21.12 -9.84 -12.39
N GLU A 343 21.02 -11.17 -12.43
CA GLU A 343 21.61 -11.97 -13.52
C GLU A 343 21.13 -11.55 -14.91
N ASP A 344 19.86 -11.18 -15.04
CA ASP A 344 19.28 -10.75 -16.31
C ASP A 344 19.86 -9.40 -16.76
N ARG A 345 20.08 -8.47 -15.81
CA ARG A 345 20.78 -7.20 -16.09
C ARG A 345 22.22 -7.46 -16.51
N ILE A 346 22.96 -8.34 -15.83
CA ILE A 346 24.33 -8.73 -16.19
C ILE A 346 24.39 -9.28 -17.63
N LYS A 347 23.48 -10.19 -17.99
CA LYS A 347 23.40 -10.76 -19.35
C LYS A 347 23.14 -9.65 -20.37
N MET A 348 22.19 -8.75 -20.08
CA MET A 348 21.85 -7.65 -20.97
C MET A 348 23.04 -6.68 -21.16
N ILE A 349 23.70 -6.27 -20.08
CA ILE A 349 24.88 -5.39 -20.11
C ILE A 349 25.98 -6.00 -20.98
N ARG A 350 26.26 -7.31 -20.86
CA ARG A 350 27.26 -7.98 -21.70
C ARG A 350 26.90 -7.91 -23.17
N VAL A 351 25.65 -8.19 -23.52
CA VAL A 351 25.15 -8.15 -24.90
C VAL A 351 25.23 -6.74 -25.45
N GLU A 352 24.76 -5.73 -24.70
CA GLU A 352 24.74 -4.35 -25.15
C GLU A 352 26.17 -3.78 -25.28
N ASN A 353 27.07 -4.09 -24.33
CA ASN A 353 28.48 -3.69 -24.42
C ASN A 353 29.14 -4.26 -25.68
N ALA A 354 28.93 -5.55 -25.96
CA ALA A 354 29.47 -6.19 -27.16
C ALA A 354 28.89 -5.58 -28.45
N LYS A 355 27.58 -5.34 -28.47
CA LYS A 355 26.88 -4.70 -29.60
C LYS A 355 27.42 -3.29 -29.86
N ALA A 356 27.49 -2.44 -28.83
CA ALA A 356 27.97 -1.07 -28.95
C ALA A 356 29.44 -1.02 -29.42
N LYS A 357 30.32 -1.87 -28.86
CA LYS A 357 31.73 -1.99 -29.32
C LYS A 357 31.82 -2.41 -30.79
N ALA A 358 30.97 -3.34 -31.24
CA ALA A 358 30.95 -3.78 -32.64
C ALA A 358 30.51 -2.65 -33.58
N LEU A 359 29.50 -1.87 -33.21
CA LEU A 359 29.00 -0.75 -34.02
C LEU A 359 30.03 0.38 -34.13
N MET A 360 30.72 0.71 -33.03
CA MET A 360 31.83 1.66 -33.06
C MET A 360 32.96 1.24 -34.01
N LYS A 361 33.32 -0.05 -34.03
CA LYS A 361 34.34 -0.57 -34.96
C LYS A 361 33.93 -0.44 -36.43
N GLN A 362 32.63 -0.45 -36.72
CA GLN A 362 32.08 -0.31 -38.06
C GLN A 362 31.87 1.15 -38.48
N GLY A 363 32.20 2.13 -37.61
CA GLY A 363 31.87 3.54 -37.83
C GLY A 363 30.36 3.80 -37.88
N LYS A 364 29.54 2.85 -37.42
CA LYS A 364 28.10 2.97 -37.36
C LYS A 364 27.69 3.47 -35.99
N ASP A 365 26.73 4.37 -36.00
CA ASP A 365 26.09 4.82 -34.78
C ASP A 365 25.19 3.69 -34.22
N PRO A 366 25.30 3.33 -32.93
CA PRO A 366 24.49 2.28 -32.32
C PRO A 366 22.97 2.49 -32.39
N ASP A 367 22.52 3.71 -32.67
CA ASP A 367 21.11 4.07 -32.85
C ASP A 367 20.61 3.93 -34.31
N LEU A 368 21.30 3.16 -35.16
CA LEU A 368 20.84 2.84 -36.52
C LEU A 368 19.87 1.65 -36.62
N ASP A 369 19.47 1.03 -35.51
CA ASP A 369 18.44 -0.04 -35.47
C ASP A 369 17.46 0.09 -34.31
#